data_AF-A0AAD2G2B2-F1
#
_entry.id   AF-A0AAD2G2B2-F1
#
_cell.length_a   1.000
_cell.length_b   1.000
_cell.length_c   1.000
_cell.angle_alpha   90.00
_cell.angle_beta   90.00
_cell.angle_gamma   90.00
#
_symmetry.space_group_name_H-M   'P 1'
#
loop_
_entity.id
_entity.type
_entity.pdbx_description
1 polymer ?
#
loop_
_entity_poly.entity_id
_entity_poly.type
_entity_poly.pdbx_seq_one_letter_code
_entity_poly.pdbx_strand_id
1 'polypeptide(L)'
;MSTSVNPPDKYRVAVVGAGITGAVAASELAKLASQSSAIHCDDRGIAKNEAFASGNTTSNSGRPQDTTENLQVVVFDQGRRGPGGRASHRSVSTSTGQVLADDLKNIQEYTRKNNEDGNNDMKTYQFDHGCQFFRADSSLMQKDLLETWLEKGWAEPWNARFGCLTMASDDKTNTENGDSDFFGVPTALSNGESSNASIDENVYIGVGGMHLLPRRILDESSSDTTQQHVDSSSNNRPHHPLVVHRGNRVQGVSRNSETGKWDLETIGGTAAYHDTKAPSTTTTHSKSQTISNNEPTIHGSFDAVLFTDISSSFDAWHRASAGIPDSFRARLPTKIRIPLFSCMIALSAPVRQLLPYDAFTIATNQNDKLWFASVSQSKPGMYENEKSNGNDISPECWTLISTPSFAVQEIQSTTMRDEKTGEFKPQENSYLNTIPGPALAQIFLDNIRPFVEKSAATIEMPKIVYLQAQRWGSGLPAPESIVKSTVDICGTTYVSELKTLSMVFPRPPPSSCGEIDFVADDALGLYYAGDFCSHRNPGLEAASLSGLEVARHIWMQVPQAFRASTTAGETLT
;
A
#
# COMPACT_ATOMS: atom_id res chain seq x y z
N MET A 1 54.47 4.63 9.73
CA MET A 1 53.33 5.54 9.60
C MET A 1 52.09 4.66 9.44
N SER A 2 51.23 4.61 10.46
CA SER A 2 49.97 3.87 10.38
C SER A 2 48.98 4.75 9.61
N THR A 3 48.63 4.35 8.39
CA THR A 3 47.53 4.97 7.64
C THR A 3 46.23 4.56 8.32
N SER A 4 45.66 5.47 9.10
CA SER A 4 44.29 5.36 9.60
C SER A 4 43.36 5.10 8.42
N VAL A 5 42.92 3.86 8.25
CA VAL A 5 41.88 3.50 7.29
C VAL A 5 40.59 4.05 7.88
N ASN A 6 40.00 5.07 7.24
CA ASN A 6 38.69 5.54 7.64
C ASN A 6 37.72 4.36 7.60
N PRO A 7 36.83 4.22 8.60
CA PRO A 7 35.83 3.16 8.56
C PRO A 7 35.05 3.25 7.24
N PRO A 8 34.72 2.10 6.63
CA PRO A 8 33.97 2.10 5.38
C PRO A 8 32.65 2.84 5.56
N ASP A 9 32.30 3.67 4.58
CA ASP A 9 30.98 4.32 4.53
C ASP A 9 29.86 3.27 4.62
N LYS A 10 28.78 3.60 5.34
CA LYS A 10 27.61 2.73 5.50
C LYS A 10 27.08 2.27 4.13
N TYR A 11 26.65 1.03 4.01
CA TYR A 11 25.91 0.59 2.82
C TYR A 11 24.51 1.21 2.85
N ARG A 12 24.10 1.93 1.82
CA ARG A 12 22.83 2.66 1.79
C ARG A 12 21.90 2.11 0.72
N VAL A 13 20.68 1.74 1.10
CA VAL A 13 19.62 1.28 0.20
C VAL A 13 18.51 2.32 0.17
N ALA A 14 18.21 2.85 -1.02
CA ALA A 14 17.01 3.65 -1.24
C ALA A 14 15.84 2.74 -1.62
N VAL A 15 14.68 2.94 -1.01
CA VAL A 15 13.42 2.30 -1.39
C VAL A 15 12.46 3.38 -1.89
N VAL A 16 12.12 3.33 -3.18
CA VAL A 16 11.23 4.30 -3.83
C VAL A 16 9.81 3.75 -3.87
N GLY A 17 8.95 4.35 -3.05
CA GLY A 17 7.56 3.95 -2.78
C GLY A 17 7.41 3.25 -1.43
N ALA A 18 6.45 3.71 -0.61
CA ALA A 18 6.10 3.10 0.67
C ALA A 18 4.70 2.46 0.64
N GLY A 19 4.38 1.81 -0.49
CA GLY A 19 3.31 0.81 -0.52
C GLY A 19 3.69 -0.43 0.28
N ILE A 20 2.83 -1.45 0.28
CA ILE A 20 3.08 -2.69 1.03
C ILE A 20 4.40 -3.38 0.64
N THR A 21 4.75 -3.41 -0.65
CA THR A 21 6.03 -3.95 -1.14
C THR A 21 7.22 -3.24 -0.48
N GLY A 22 7.24 -1.91 -0.54
CA GLY A 22 8.33 -1.10 0.02
C GLY A 22 8.40 -1.17 1.53
N ALA A 23 7.24 -1.21 2.20
CA ALA A 23 7.17 -1.39 3.65
C ALA A 23 7.77 -2.72 4.09
N VAL A 24 7.35 -3.83 3.47
CA VAL A 24 7.88 -5.17 3.77
C VAL A 24 9.38 -5.25 3.45
N ALA A 25 9.80 -4.77 2.27
CA ALA A 25 11.21 -4.82 1.88
C ALA A 25 12.11 -4.02 2.83
N ALA A 26 11.70 -2.80 3.18
CA ALA A 26 12.47 -1.94 4.07
C ALA A 26 12.54 -2.49 5.49
N SER A 27 11.43 -3.05 6.00
CA SER A 27 11.35 -3.67 7.32
C SER A 27 12.23 -4.91 7.42
N GLU A 28 12.20 -5.80 6.41
CA GLU A 28 13.04 -7.00 6.38
C GLU A 28 14.53 -6.64 6.28
N LEU A 29 14.92 -5.68 5.44
CA LEU A 29 16.31 -5.21 5.36
C LEU A 29 16.79 -4.65 6.71
N ALA A 30 15.96 -3.85 7.39
CA ALA A 30 16.29 -3.32 8.71
C ALA A 30 16.44 -4.45 9.75
N LYS A 31 15.55 -5.45 9.74
CA LYS A 31 15.60 -6.62 10.62
C LYS A 31 16.87 -7.43 10.41
N LEU A 32 17.26 -7.73 9.17
CA LEU A 32 18.47 -8.47 8.84
C LEU A 32 19.75 -7.73 9.30
N ALA A 33 19.77 -6.41 9.17
CA ALA A 33 20.86 -5.58 9.68
C ALA A 33 20.97 -5.65 11.21
N SER A 34 19.84 -5.58 11.92
CA SER A 34 19.83 -5.66 13.40
C SER A 34 20.26 -7.05 13.91
N GLN A 35 19.82 -8.14 13.27
CA GLN A 35 20.18 -9.51 13.67
C GLN A 35 21.68 -9.79 13.57
N SER A 36 22.33 -9.25 12.53
CA SER A 36 23.77 -9.39 12.32
C SER A 36 24.61 -8.75 13.43
N SER A 37 24.04 -7.77 14.13
CA SER A 37 24.72 -7.08 15.23
C SER A 37 24.65 -7.86 16.55
N ALA A 38 23.57 -8.64 16.76
CA ALA A 38 23.34 -9.36 18.02
C ALA A 38 24.30 -10.55 18.23
N ILE A 39 24.66 -11.26 17.14
CA ILE A 39 25.52 -12.45 17.20
C ILE A 39 26.92 -12.12 17.75
N HIS A 40 27.38 -10.87 17.60
CA HIS A 40 28.73 -10.48 18.04
C HIS A 40 28.87 -10.28 19.56
N CYS A 41 27.77 -10.16 20.30
CA CYS A 41 27.81 -9.83 21.72
C CYS A 41 27.92 -11.04 22.66
N ASP A 42 27.52 -12.24 22.22
CA ASP A 42 27.43 -13.43 23.10
C ASP A 42 28.70 -14.30 23.17
N ASP A 43 29.65 -14.12 22.24
CA ASP A 43 30.87 -14.95 22.18
C ASP A 43 31.95 -14.58 23.23
N ARG A 44 31.68 -13.60 24.09
CA ARG A 44 32.47 -13.41 25.32
C ARG A 44 31.94 -14.35 26.38
N GLY A 45 32.29 -15.63 26.26
CA GLY A 45 32.06 -16.65 27.28
C GLY A 45 32.38 -16.11 28.67
N ILE A 46 31.34 -15.73 29.41
CA ILE A 46 31.39 -15.61 30.85
C ILE A 46 31.49 -17.06 31.33
N ALA A 47 32.73 -17.54 31.39
CA ALA A 47 33.08 -18.61 32.27
C ALA A 47 32.60 -18.19 33.66
N LYS A 48 31.52 -18.83 34.12
CA LYS A 48 31.13 -18.84 35.53
C LYS A 48 32.28 -19.49 36.31
N ASN A 49 33.27 -18.71 36.69
CA ASN A 49 34.22 -19.08 37.72
C ASN A 49 33.93 -18.25 38.96
N GLU A 50 33.57 -18.99 40.00
CA GLU A 50 33.44 -18.55 41.37
C GLU A 50 34.73 -17.91 41.88
N ALA A 51 34.57 -16.95 42.79
CA ALA A 51 35.56 -16.40 43.72
C ALA A 51 36.83 -15.75 43.11
N PHE A 52 37.01 -14.44 43.30
CA PHE A 52 38.15 -13.89 44.05
C PHE A 52 38.04 -12.38 44.26
N ALA A 53 38.70 -11.95 45.33
CA ALA A 53 38.56 -10.69 46.04
C ALA A 53 38.99 -9.40 45.30
N SER A 54 38.41 -8.30 45.80
CA SER A 54 38.83 -6.90 45.78
C SER A 54 40.20 -6.58 45.15
N GLY A 55 40.16 -5.94 43.98
CA GLY A 55 41.32 -5.29 43.36
C GLY A 55 40.86 -4.16 42.44
N ASN A 56 40.89 -2.93 42.95
CA ASN A 56 40.47 -1.71 42.25
C ASN A 56 41.45 -1.41 41.09
N THR A 57 41.10 -1.84 39.87
CA THR A 57 41.87 -1.53 38.65
C THR A 57 40.96 -0.84 37.64
N THR A 58 41.17 0.46 37.46
CA THR A 58 40.62 1.28 36.39
C THR A 58 41.23 0.85 35.06
N SER A 59 40.75 -0.26 34.50
CA SER A 59 41.03 -0.59 33.11
C SER A 59 40.03 0.18 32.25
N ASN A 60 40.58 0.98 31.31
CA ASN A 60 39.84 1.58 30.20
C ASN A 60 39.19 0.43 29.40
N SER A 61 37.98 0.04 29.79
CA SER A 61 37.15 -0.85 29.02
C SER A 61 36.71 -0.06 27.79
N GLY A 62 37.45 -0.25 26.69
CA GLY A 62 37.11 0.29 25.38
C GLY A 62 35.65 -0.06 25.10
N ARG A 63 34.82 0.98 25.00
CA ARG A 63 33.40 0.86 24.70
C ARG A 63 33.28 0.05 23.41
N PRO A 64 32.49 -1.04 23.39
CA PRO A 64 32.25 -1.78 22.15
C PRO A 64 31.81 -0.79 21.07
N GLN A 65 32.53 -0.76 19.95
CA GLN A 65 32.06 0.00 18.78
C GLN A 65 30.73 -0.61 18.35
N ASP A 66 29.72 0.24 18.28
CA ASP A 66 28.37 -0.13 17.89
C ASP A 66 28.38 -0.57 16.42
N THR A 67 28.22 -1.86 16.16
CA THR A 67 28.27 -2.44 14.80
C THR A 67 26.94 -2.33 14.06
N THR A 68 25.91 -1.74 14.67
CA THR A 68 24.61 -1.46 14.04
C THR A 68 24.70 -0.44 12.88
N GLU A 69 25.89 0.09 12.62
CA GLU A 69 26.13 1.15 11.64
C GLU A 69 26.26 0.68 10.18
N ASN A 70 26.17 -0.62 9.88
CA ASN A 70 26.63 -1.12 8.58
C ASN A 70 25.63 -0.97 7.41
N LEU A 71 24.32 -0.94 7.68
CA LEU A 71 23.28 -0.77 6.66
C LEU A 71 22.32 0.35 7.04
N GLN A 72 22.03 1.25 6.10
CA GLN A 72 20.95 2.23 6.21
C GLN A 72 19.95 2.05 5.07
N VAL A 73 18.68 1.93 5.42
CA VAL A 73 17.54 1.89 4.52
C VAL A 73 16.82 3.22 4.56
N VAL A 74 16.59 3.84 3.40
CA VAL A 74 15.90 5.11 3.28
C VAL A 74 14.71 4.96 2.35
N VAL A 75 13.51 5.11 2.87
CA VAL A 75 12.25 4.99 2.14
C VAL A 75 11.77 6.36 1.71
N PHE A 76 11.41 6.52 0.44
CA PHE A 76 10.83 7.74 -0.12
C PHE A 76 9.39 7.47 -0.54
N ASP A 77 8.46 8.30 -0.09
CA ASP A 77 7.06 8.17 -0.44
C ASP A 77 6.45 9.51 -0.86
N GLN A 78 5.82 9.53 -2.04
CA GLN A 78 5.15 10.72 -2.56
C GLN A 78 3.75 10.95 -1.94
N GLY A 79 3.24 10.02 -1.15
CA GLY A 79 1.92 10.10 -0.54
C GLY A 79 1.82 11.29 0.41
N ARG A 80 0.88 12.21 0.14
CA ARG A 80 0.54 13.34 1.02
C ARG A 80 0.24 12.93 2.46
N ARG A 81 -0.27 11.71 2.60
CA ARG A 81 -0.75 11.15 3.85
C ARG A 81 0.21 10.12 4.43
N GLY A 82 1.39 9.97 3.82
CA GLY A 82 2.37 8.96 4.19
C GLY A 82 2.14 7.60 3.53
N PRO A 83 2.85 6.57 4.00
CA PRO A 83 2.86 5.23 3.42
C PRO A 83 1.47 4.64 3.24
N GLY A 84 1.30 3.86 2.18
CA GLY A 84 0.03 3.21 1.84
C GLY A 84 -0.05 2.77 0.38
N GLY A 85 0.39 3.61 -0.56
CA GLY A 85 0.25 3.32 -2.00
C GLY A 85 -1.18 2.97 -2.38
N ARG A 86 -1.39 1.80 -3.01
CA ARG A 86 -2.73 1.26 -3.33
C ARG A 86 -3.51 0.75 -2.12
N ALA A 87 -2.90 0.60 -0.94
CA ALA A 87 -3.62 0.31 0.30
C ALA A 87 -4.16 1.58 0.99
N SER A 88 -4.34 2.69 0.25
CA SER A 88 -4.71 3.98 0.82
C SER A 88 -6.12 4.04 1.41
N HIS A 89 -6.27 4.90 2.40
CA HIS A 89 -7.51 5.15 3.14
C HIS A 89 -7.87 6.64 3.12
N ARG A 90 -9.15 6.93 3.34
CA ARG A 90 -9.71 8.28 3.46
C ARG A 90 -10.59 8.36 4.68
N SER A 91 -10.18 9.21 5.63
CA SER A 91 -11.05 9.76 6.66
C SER A 91 -11.55 11.14 6.24
N VAL A 92 -12.85 11.38 6.35
CA VAL A 92 -13.51 12.61 5.90
C VAL A 92 -14.33 13.20 7.02
N SER A 93 -14.19 14.49 7.29
CA SER A 93 -15.05 15.20 8.24
C SER A 93 -16.50 15.20 7.73
N THR A 94 -17.42 14.70 8.54
CA THR A 94 -18.87 14.69 8.22
C THR A 94 -19.45 16.09 8.10
N SER A 95 -18.94 17.04 8.88
CA SER A 95 -19.42 18.43 8.90
C SER A 95 -18.93 19.27 7.73
N THR A 96 -17.71 19.03 7.24
CA THR A 96 -17.09 19.85 6.19
C THR A 96 -17.00 19.14 4.84
N GLY A 97 -17.16 17.81 4.80
CA GLY A 97 -16.87 16.98 3.64
C GLY A 97 -15.40 16.97 3.23
N GLN A 98 -14.51 17.59 4.03
CA GLN A 98 -13.09 17.67 3.72
C GLN A 98 -12.37 16.40 4.17
N VAL A 99 -11.43 15.97 3.35
CA VAL A 99 -10.57 14.84 3.67
C VAL A 99 -9.56 15.27 4.73
N LEU A 100 -9.48 14.50 5.82
CA LEU A 100 -8.61 14.80 6.95
C LEU A 100 -7.15 14.45 6.63
N ALA A 101 -6.22 15.12 7.33
CA ALA A 101 -4.83 14.69 7.35
C ALA A 101 -4.72 13.38 8.15
N ASP A 102 -3.96 12.44 7.63
CA ASP A 102 -4.01 11.01 7.97
C ASP A 102 -3.02 10.61 9.08
N ASP A 103 -2.57 11.57 9.89
CA ASP A 103 -1.57 11.27 10.91
C ASP A 103 -2.20 10.48 12.05
N LEU A 104 -1.73 9.24 12.24
CA LEU A 104 -2.09 8.36 13.36
C LEU A 104 -2.02 9.06 14.72
N LYS A 105 -1.00 9.91 14.91
CA LYS A 105 -0.85 10.75 16.10
C LYS A 105 -1.99 11.73 16.23
N ASN A 106 -2.42 12.35 15.13
CA ASN A 106 -3.59 13.21 15.13
C ASN A 106 -4.82 12.38 15.46
N ILE A 107 -5.07 11.21 14.86
CA ILE A 107 -6.26 10.41 15.19
C ILE A 107 -6.28 10.02 16.68
N GLN A 108 -5.19 9.49 17.24
CA GLN A 108 -5.14 9.09 18.65
C GLN A 108 -5.18 10.28 19.62
N GLU A 109 -4.40 11.34 19.36
CA GLU A 109 -4.40 12.56 20.18
C GLU A 109 -5.73 13.30 20.08
N TYR A 110 -6.38 13.25 18.92
CA TYR A 110 -7.69 13.84 18.67
C TYR A 110 -8.80 13.04 19.35
N THR A 111 -8.79 11.71 19.27
CA THR A 111 -9.69 10.84 20.07
C THR A 111 -9.50 11.10 21.56
N ARG A 112 -8.24 11.24 22.02
CA ARG A 112 -7.95 11.55 23.43
C ARG A 112 -8.47 12.92 23.85
N LYS A 113 -8.20 13.99 23.08
CA LYS A 113 -8.67 15.36 23.38
C LYS A 113 -10.20 15.46 23.35
N ASN A 114 -10.87 14.81 22.40
CA ASN A 114 -12.33 14.84 22.35
C ASN A 114 -12.98 14.13 23.56
N ASN A 115 -12.37 13.04 24.03
CA ASN A 115 -12.79 12.38 25.27
C ASN A 115 -12.58 13.28 26.51
N GLU A 116 -11.53 14.11 26.52
CA GLU A 116 -11.23 15.05 27.60
C GLU A 116 -12.17 16.28 27.59
N ASP A 117 -12.52 16.80 26.40
CA ASP A 117 -13.35 18.01 26.24
C ASP A 117 -14.87 17.74 26.24
N GLY A 118 -15.29 16.47 26.30
CA GLY A 118 -16.70 16.07 26.22
C GLY A 118 -17.37 16.42 24.88
N ASN A 119 -16.59 16.79 23.87
CA ASN A 119 -17.07 17.22 22.57
C ASN A 119 -17.06 16.01 21.61
N ASN A 120 -18.13 15.21 21.66
CA ASN A 120 -18.31 14.00 20.85
C ASN A 120 -18.63 14.27 19.36
N ASP A 121 -18.44 15.50 18.86
CA ASP A 121 -19.03 15.94 17.60
C ASP A 121 -18.26 15.58 16.33
N MET A 122 -17.04 15.02 16.41
CA MET A 122 -16.31 14.68 15.18
C MET A 122 -16.62 13.26 14.69
N LYS A 123 -17.74 13.13 14.01
CA LYS A 123 -18.04 11.96 13.18
C LYS A 123 -17.21 12.04 11.90
N THR A 124 -16.65 10.91 11.46
CA THR A 124 -15.92 10.82 10.19
C THR A 124 -16.54 9.78 9.27
N TYR A 125 -16.46 10.00 7.96
CA TYR A 125 -16.64 8.94 6.97
C TYR A 125 -15.29 8.26 6.73
N GLN A 126 -15.27 6.93 6.69
CA GLN A 126 -14.05 6.14 6.56
C GLN A 126 -14.14 5.23 5.34
N PHE A 127 -13.10 5.26 4.50
CA PHE A 127 -13.06 4.49 3.26
C PHE A 127 -11.66 3.97 2.98
N ASP A 128 -11.50 2.64 2.89
CA ASP A 128 -10.42 2.12 2.06
C ASP A 128 -10.87 2.31 0.62
N HIS A 129 -10.11 3.02 -0.20
CA HIS A 129 -10.54 3.34 -1.57
C HIS A 129 -9.65 2.73 -2.65
N GLY A 130 -8.60 2.01 -2.24
CA GLY A 130 -7.78 1.16 -3.11
C GLY A 130 -8.02 -0.31 -2.77
N CYS A 131 -7.01 -0.96 -2.18
CA CYS A 131 -7.09 -2.32 -1.65
C CYS A 131 -8.21 -2.41 -0.60
N GLN A 132 -9.15 -3.33 -0.80
CA GLN A 132 -10.32 -3.47 0.10
C GLN A 132 -10.11 -4.54 1.17
N PHE A 133 -9.40 -5.59 0.79
CA PHE A 133 -9.00 -6.74 1.58
C PHE A 133 -7.78 -7.37 0.89
N PHE A 134 -7.21 -8.39 1.50
CA PHE A 134 -6.23 -9.23 0.85
C PHE A 134 -6.43 -10.71 1.19
N ARG A 135 -5.88 -11.56 0.33
CA ARG A 135 -5.77 -13.00 0.57
C ARG A 135 -4.38 -13.36 1.08
N ALA A 136 -4.28 -14.47 1.81
CA ALA A 136 -3.01 -15.10 2.17
C ALA A 136 -3.05 -16.58 1.80
N ASP A 137 -2.98 -16.85 0.49
CA ASP A 137 -3.18 -18.18 -0.07
C ASP A 137 -1.92 -19.05 0.05
N SER A 138 -0.73 -18.46 0.03
CA SER A 138 0.52 -19.21 0.17
C SER A 138 0.99 -19.35 1.61
N SER A 139 1.57 -20.52 1.91
CA SER A 139 2.20 -20.79 3.21
C SER A 139 3.30 -19.79 3.54
N LEU A 140 4.01 -19.26 2.54
CA LEU A 140 5.02 -18.23 2.71
C LEU A 140 4.40 -16.92 3.23
N MET A 141 3.28 -16.47 2.64
CA MET A 141 2.56 -15.30 3.13
C MET A 141 2.05 -15.50 4.56
N GLN A 142 1.48 -16.68 4.82
CA GLN A 142 0.92 -17.01 6.13
C GLN A 142 2.00 -16.98 7.22
N LYS A 143 3.09 -17.73 7.03
CA LYS A 143 4.14 -17.93 8.04
C LYS A 143 5.09 -16.74 8.18
N ASP A 144 5.58 -16.20 7.07
CA ASP A 144 6.66 -15.19 7.15
C ASP A 144 6.13 -13.79 7.45
N LEU A 145 4.84 -13.52 7.20
CA LEU A 145 4.27 -12.17 7.30
C LEU A 145 2.99 -12.13 8.14
N LEU A 146 1.95 -12.86 7.72
CA LEU A 146 0.61 -12.70 8.28
C LEU A 146 0.54 -13.10 9.76
N GLU A 147 1.16 -14.20 10.19
CA GLU A 147 1.19 -14.63 11.59
C GLU A 147 1.65 -13.49 12.53
N THR A 148 2.74 -12.81 12.15
CA THR A 148 3.24 -11.65 12.89
C THR A 148 2.25 -10.48 12.87
N TRP A 149 1.59 -10.23 11.73
CA TRP A 149 0.60 -9.14 11.62
C TRP A 149 -0.66 -9.42 12.46
N LEU A 150 -1.11 -10.66 12.53
CA LEU A 150 -2.24 -11.09 13.37
C LEU A 150 -1.87 -10.98 14.85
N GLU A 151 -0.70 -11.50 15.25
CA GLU A 151 -0.21 -11.44 16.63
C GLU A 151 -0.12 -9.99 17.14
N LYS A 152 0.33 -9.07 16.29
CA LYS A 152 0.45 -7.65 16.63
C LYS A 152 -0.86 -6.86 16.48
N GLY A 153 -1.96 -7.49 16.07
CA GLY A 153 -3.26 -6.82 15.82
C GLY A 153 -3.20 -5.80 14.67
N TRP A 154 -2.28 -5.99 13.72
CA TRP A 154 -2.12 -5.11 12.57
C TRP A 154 -3.08 -5.45 11.45
N ALA A 155 -3.38 -6.74 11.30
CA ALA A 155 -4.38 -7.28 10.41
C ALA A 155 -5.33 -8.20 11.17
N GLU A 156 -6.53 -8.39 10.66
CA GLU A 156 -7.52 -9.33 11.21
C GLU A 156 -8.32 -10.00 10.08
N PRO A 157 -8.86 -11.21 10.30
CA PRO A 157 -9.82 -11.83 9.39
C PRO A 157 -11.05 -10.93 9.19
N TRP A 158 -11.46 -10.75 7.93
CA TRP A 158 -12.66 -9.98 7.62
C TRP A 158 -13.87 -10.91 7.50
N ASN A 159 -14.61 -11.05 8.60
CA ASN A 159 -15.79 -11.91 8.71
C ASN A 159 -17.06 -11.26 8.12
N ALA A 160 -16.98 -10.73 6.90
CA ALA A 160 -18.12 -10.13 6.20
C ALA A 160 -19.01 -11.19 5.54
N ARG A 161 -20.26 -10.81 5.24
CA ARG A 161 -21.14 -11.58 4.36
C ARG A 161 -20.74 -11.32 2.91
N PHE A 162 -20.06 -12.27 2.27
CA PHE A 162 -19.59 -12.17 0.88
C PHE A 162 -20.54 -12.82 -0.11
N GLY A 163 -20.65 -12.28 -1.32
CA GLY A 163 -21.36 -12.97 -2.41
C GLY A 163 -21.47 -12.20 -3.72
N CYS A 164 -22.38 -12.65 -4.59
CA CYS A 164 -22.70 -11.99 -5.85
C CYS A 164 -24.16 -11.52 -5.81
N LEU A 165 -24.40 -10.26 -6.14
CA LEU A 165 -25.74 -9.69 -6.19
C LEU A 165 -26.36 -9.97 -7.56
N THR A 166 -27.33 -10.87 -7.62
CA THR A 166 -28.13 -11.18 -8.81
C THR A 166 -29.49 -10.48 -8.73
N MET A 167 -29.96 -9.85 -9.82
CA MET A 167 -31.32 -9.31 -9.86
C MET A 167 -32.34 -10.45 -9.77
N ALA A 168 -33.40 -10.24 -8.99
CA ALA A 168 -34.39 -11.25 -8.63
C ALA A 168 -35.30 -11.73 -9.78
N SER A 169 -35.01 -11.39 -11.04
CA SER A 169 -35.94 -11.57 -12.17
C SER A 169 -35.74 -12.86 -12.97
N ASP A 170 -34.61 -13.55 -12.85
CA ASP A 170 -34.35 -14.72 -13.70
C ASP A 170 -34.54 -16.04 -12.93
N ASP A 171 -35.51 -16.76 -13.47
CA ASP A 171 -36.05 -18.06 -13.14
C ASP A 171 -35.01 -19.07 -12.59
N LYS A 172 -35.46 -19.92 -11.65
CA LYS A 172 -34.66 -20.89 -10.85
C LYS A 172 -33.95 -21.99 -11.65
N THR A 173 -33.76 -21.85 -12.95
CA THR A 173 -33.63 -22.99 -13.86
C THR A 173 -32.24 -23.23 -14.45
N ASN A 174 -31.17 -22.47 -14.12
CA ASN A 174 -29.84 -22.71 -14.73
C ASN A 174 -28.60 -22.49 -13.82
N THR A 175 -28.71 -22.53 -12.49
CA THR A 175 -27.56 -22.32 -11.58
C THR A 175 -26.61 -23.53 -11.41
N GLU A 176 -26.64 -24.53 -12.30
CA GLU A 176 -25.75 -25.70 -12.19
C GLU A 176 -24.29 -25.43 -12.60
N ASN A 177 -23.98 -24.28 -13.18
CA ASN A 177 -22.60 -23.85 -13.42
C ASN A 177 -22.18 -22.86 -12.33
N GLY A 178 -21.65 -23.40 -11.22
CA GLY A 178 -21.20 -22.68 -10.02
C GLY A 178 -20.00 -21.75 -10.20
N ASP A 179 -20.12 -20.74 -11.07
CA ASP A 179 -19.00 -19.89 -11.52
C ASP A 179 -19.04 -18.44 -10.99
N SER A 180 -20.01 -18.05 -10.17
CA SER A 180 -20.01 -16.71 -9.57
C SER A 180 -19.15 -16.68 -8.31
N ASP A 181 -17.84 -16.58 -8.53
CA ASP A 181 -16.81 -16.53 -7.51
C ASP A 181 -16.55 -15.08 -7.05
N PHE A 182 -16.61 -14.82 -5.72
CA PHE A 182 -16.23 -13.54 -5.13
C PHE A 182 -14.70 -13.50 -4.98
N PHE A 183 -13.98 -13.23 -6.08
CA PHE A 183 -12.51 -13.13 -6.07
C PHE A 183 -11.80 -14.34 -5.39
N GLY A 184 -12.21 -15.54 -5.76
CA GLY A 184 -11.76 -16.83 -5.24
C GLY A 184 -12.43 -17.26 -3.94
N VAL A 185 -13.39 -16.50 -3.40
CA VAL A 185 -14.14 -16.87 -2.19
C VAL A 185 -15.44 -17.57 -2.61
N PRO A 186 -15.65 -18.83 -2.20
CA PRO A 186 -16.91 -19.52 -2.48
C PRO A 186 -18.09 -18.70 -1.95
N THR A 187 -19.05 -18.40 -2.83
CA THR A 187 -20.31 -17.77 -2.39
C THR A 187 -21.03 -18.75 -1.46
N ALA A 188 -21.38 -18.31 -0.24
CA ALA A 188 -22.11 -19.14 0.70
C ALA A 188 -23.38 -19.69 0.02
N LEU A 189 -23.49 -21.02 -0.06
CA LEU A 189 -24.61 -21.67 -0.72
C LEU A 189 -25.92 -21.24 -0.04
N SER A 190 -26.88 -20.76 -0.83
CA SER A 190 -28.14 -20.14 -0.41
C SER A 190 -29.11 -21.06 0.36
N ASN A 191 -28.71 -22.28 0.70
CA ASN A 191 -29.60 -23.27 1.29
C ASN A 191 -29.77 -23.15 2.80
N GLY A 192 -29.20 -22.13 3.45
CA GLY A 192 -29.44 -21.83 4.87
C GLY A 192 -28.93 -22.90 5.84
N GLU A 193 -28.44 -24.03 5.35
CA GLU A 193 -27.59 -24.92 6.10
C GLU A 193 -26.25 -24.22 6.25
N SER A 194 -25.99 -23.72 7.46
CA SER A 194 -24.66 -23.34 7.88
C SER A 194 -23.79 -24.61 7.82
N SER A 195 -23.31 -24.96 6.63
CA SER A 195 -22.18 -25.84 6.55
C SER A 195 -21.12 -25.14 7.35
N ASN A 196 -20.71 -25.71 8.48
CA ASN A 196 -19.49 -25.36 9.21
C ASN A 196 -18.22 -25.57 8.34
N ALA A 197 -18.37 -25.64 7.01
CA ALA A 197 -17.31 -25.35 6.07
C ALA A 197 -16.88 -23.91 6.38
N SER A 198 -15.85 -23.81 7.22
CA SER A 198 -14.98 -22.66 7.40
C SER A 198 -14.98 -21.88 6.10
N ILE A 199 -15.74 -20.78 6.06
CA ILE A 199 -15.62 -19.80 4.97
C ILE A 199 -14.14 -19.46 4.99
N ASP A 200 -13.43 -19.88 3.94
CA ASP A 200 -11.97 -19.89 3.85
C ASP A 200 -11.38 -18.73 4.64
N GLU A 201 -10.67 -19.08 5.72
CA GLU A 201 -10.07 -18.19 6.73
C GLU A 201 -9.05 -17.20 6.17
N ASN A 202 -8.98 -17.03 4.85
CA ASN A 202 -7.89 -16.41 4.13
C ASN A 202 -8.18 -14.96 3.69
N VAL A 203 -9.32 -14.35 4.05
CA VAL A 203 -9.61 -12.94 3.73
C VAL A 203 -9.29 -12.06 4.92
N TYR A 204 -8.35 -11.13 4.75
CA TYR A 204 -7.84 -10.28 5.81
C TYR A 204 -7.91 -8.80 5.44
N ILE A 205 -7.87 -7.96 6.48
CA ILE A 205 -7.76 -6.52 6.32
C ILE A 205 -6.80 -5.93 7.35
N GLY A 206 -6.18 -4.79 7.02
CA GLY A 206 -5.50 -3.95 8.00
C GLY A 206 -6.51 -3.33 8.97
N VAL A 207 -6.33 -3.55 10.28
CA VAL A 207 -7.25 -3.10 11.33
C VAL A 207 -7.24 -1.59 11.44
N GLY A 208 -8.42 -0.96 11.29
CA GLY A 208 -8.56 0.52 11.25
C GLY A 208 -8.28 1.15 9.89
N GLY A 209 -8.19 0.31 8.85
CA GLY A 209 -7.99 0.71 7.46
C GLY A 209 -6.70 0.19 6.86
N MET A 210 -6.77 -0.16 5.59
CA MET A 210 -5.70 -0.85 4.86
C MET A 210 -4.36 -0.11 4.87
N HIS A 211 -4.38 1.22 4.95
CA HIS A 211 -3.20 2.07 4.98
C HIS A 211 -2.35 1.92 6.25
N LEU A 212 -2.95 1.44 7.35
CA LEU A 212 -2.25 1.30 8.62
C LEU A 212 -1.28 0.12 8.59
N LEU A 213 -1.55 -0.91 7.80
CA LEU A 213 -0.68 -2.07 7.70
C LEU A 213 0.75 -1.71 7.23
N PRO A 214 0.97 -1.10 6.05
CA PRO A 214 2.31 -0.70 5.63
C PRO A 214 2.96 0.32 6.57
N ARG A 215 2.18 1.16 7.26
CA ARG A 215 2.71 2.11 8.25
C ARG A 215 3.24 1.41 9.49
N ARG A 216 2.45 0.49 10.07
CA ARG A 216 2.84 -0.28 11.26
C ARG A 216 4.09 -1.12 11.00
N ILE A 217 4.18 -1.73 9.80
CA ILE A 217 5.38 -2.46 9.35
C ILE A 217 6.62 -1.54 9.37
N LEU A 218 6.51 -0.33 8.81
CA LEU A 218 7.61 0.64 8.80
C LEU A 218 7.92 1.18 10.19
N ASP A 219 6.91 1.54 10.97
CA ASP A 219 7.05 2.16 12.29
C ASP A 219 7.76 1.20 13.27
N GLU A 220 7.44 -0.10 13.23
CA GLU A 220 8.13 -1.13 14.03
C GLU A 220 9.64 -1.15 13.75
N SER A 221 10.04 -1.05 12.49
CA SER A 221 11.45 -1.08 12.08
C SER A 221 12.15 0.28 12.20
N SER A 222 11.39 1.37 12.36
CA SER A 222 11.94 2.72 12.46
C SER A 222 12.45 3.04 13.87
N SER A 223 12.07 2.28 14.90
CA SER A 223 12.42 2.52 16.33
C SER A 223 12.09 3.94 16.84
N ASP A 224 11.27 4.68 16.09
CA ASP A 224 10.97 6.11 16.26
C ASP A 224 9.77 6.33 17.19
N THR A 225 9.37 5.32 17.97
CA THR A 225 8.22 5.39 18.89
C THR A 225 8.46 6.39 20.04
N THR A 226 9.67 6.93 20.18
CA THR A 226 10.03 7.98 21.15
C THR A 226 10.39 9.34 20.52
N GLN A 227 9.84 9.66 19.35
CA GLN A 227 9.99 10.99 18.73
C GLN A 227 9.18 12.13 19.42
N GLN A 228 8.87 12.01 20.71
CA GLN A 228 8.32 13.11 21.51
C GLN A 228 9.44 13.76 22.32
N HIS A 229 9.80 14.99 21.94
CA HIS A 229 10.57 15.95 22.74
C HIS A 229 12.02 15.59 23.09
N VAL A 230 12.82 15.15 22.12
CA VAL A 230 14.28 15.15 22.31
C VAL A 230 14.85 16.44 21.72
N ASP A 231 15.27 17.35 22.60
CA ASP A 231 16.04 18.55 22.28
C ASP A 231 17.11 18.28 21.22
N SER A 232 17.21 19.17 20.22
CA SER A 232 18.12 19.09 19.07
C SER A 232 19.61 19.18 19.43
N SER A 233 19.99 19.04 20.70
CA SER A 233 21.34 19.35 21.20
C SER A 233 22.21 18.13 21.53
N SER A 234 21.68 16.90 21.50
CA SER A 234 22.52 15.71 21.74
C SER A 234 23.01 15.06 20.43
N ASN A 235 24.32 15.19 20.17
CA ASN A 235 25.02 14.57 19.03
C ASN A 235 25.11 13.02 19.11
N ASN A 236 24.43 12.37 20.07
CA ASN A 236 24.52 10.93 20.32
C ASN A 236 23.18 10.21 20.10
N ARG A 237 22.43 10.57 19.05
CA ARG A 237 21.26 9.76 18.70
C ARG A 237 21.71 8.43 18.08
N PRO A 238 21.21 7.29 18.57
CA PRO A 238 21.46 6.01 17.91
C PRO A 238 21.00 6.11 16.46
N HIS A 239 21.87 5.71 15.53
CA HIS A 239 21.54 5.73 14.12
C HIS A 239 20.53 4.62 13.84
N HIS A 240 19.31 5.00 13.48
CA HIS A 240 18.28 4.03 13.11
C HIS A 240 18.58 3.44 11.72
N PRO A 241 18.41 2.12 11.55
CA PRO A 241 18.65 1.46 10.27
C PRO A 241 17.62 1.84 9.21
N LEU A 242 16.48 2.42 9.59
CA LEU A 242 15.39 2.80 8.69
C LEU A 242 15.01 4.28 8.86
N VAL A 243 14.95 5.01 7.74
CA VAL A 243 14.47 6.39 7.66
C VAL A 243 13.35 6.49 6.63
N VAL A 244 12.24 7.16 6.94
CA VAL A 244 11.09 7.31 6.03
C VAL A 244 10.84 8.78 5.70
N HIS A 245 11.03 9.16 4.44
CA HIS A 245 10.72 10.48 3.90
C HIS A 245 9.34 10.49 3.25
N ARG A 246 8.33 10.98 4.01
CA ARG A 246 6.95 11.16 3.54
C ARG A 246 6.81 12.44 2.74
N GLY A 247 5.87 12.49 1.79
CA GLY A 247 5.65 13.66 0.93
C GLY A 247 6.84 14.05 0.05
N ASN A 248 7.73 13.09 -0.24
CA ASN A 248 8.92 13.28 -1.07
C ASN A 248 8.82 12.36 -2.28
N ARG A 249 8.67 12.95 -3.46
CA ARG A 249 8.64 12.21 -4.72
C ARG A 249 10.04 12.15 -5.30
N VAL A 250 10.55 10.95 -5.55
CA VAL A 250 11.76 10.76 -6.36
C VAL A 250 11.42 11.07 -7.82
N GLN A 251 12.05 12.09 -8.39
CA GLN A 251 11.83 12.50 -9.79
C GLN A 251 12.99 12.16 -10.71
N GLY A 252 14.16 11.83 -10.14
CA GLY A 252 15.34 11.46 -10.89
C GLY A 252 16.24 10.52 -10.11
N VAL A 253 16.83 9.57 -10.82
CA VAL A 253 17.87 8.67 -10.32
C VAL A 253 19.03 8.72 -11.31
N SER A 254 20.22 9.08 -10.83
CA SER A 254 21.41 9.19 -11.67
C SER A 254 22.60 8.50 -11.02
N ARG A 255 23.49 7.93 -11.84
CA ARG A 255 24.70 7.28 -11.33
C ARG A 255 25.80 8.33 -11.21
N ASN A 256 26.32 8.49 -10.00
CA ASN A 256 27.46 9.34 -9.72
C ASN A 256 28.72 8.72 -10.33
N SER A 257 29.38 9.42 -11.24
CA SER A 257 30.56 8.90 -11.95
C SER A 257 31.80 8.77 -11.06
N GLU A 258 31.87 9.54 -9.97
CA GLU A 258 33.03 9.54 -9.06
C GLU A 258 32.93 8.40 -8.04
N THR A 259 31.74 8.19 -7.47
CA THR A 259 31.52 7.20 -6.41
C THR A 259 30.98 5.86 -6.93
N GLY A 260 30.41 5.85 -8.14
CA GLY A 260 29.71 4.69 -8.70
C GLY A 260 28.35 4.40 -8.08
N LYS A 261 27.93 5.20 -7.08
CA LYS A 261 26.66 5.11 -6.35
C LYS A 261 25.54 5.86 -7.07
N TRP A 262 24.31 5.73 -6.57
CA TRP A 262 23.12 6.38 -7.13
C TRP A 262 22.74 7.64 -6.35
N ASP A 263 22.65 8.77 -7.03
CA ASP A 263 22.08 9.99 -6.47
C ASP A 263 20.58 10.04 -6.76
N LEU A 264 19.79 10.28 -5.72
CA LEU A 264 18.33 10.43 -5.80
C LEU A 264 17.94 11.90 -5.68
N GLU A 265 17.26 12.40 -6.71
CA GLU A 265 16.67 13.72 -6.75
C GLU A 265 15.18 13.63 -6.37
N THR A 266 14.80 14.33 -5.31
CA THR A 266 13.42 14.37 -4.82
C THR A 266 12.82 15.77 -4.98
N ILE A 267 11.49 15.82 -4.97
CA ILE A 267 10.73 17.06 -4.84
C ILE A 267 9.69 16.89 -3.72
N GLY A 268 9.56 17.92 -2.89
CA GLY A 268 8.63 17.98 -1.77
C GLY A 268 7.37 18.80 -2.06
N GLY A 269 6.61 19.07 -0.99
CA GLY A 269 5.48 19.98 -1.02
C GLY A 269 4.34 19.51 -1.94
N THR A 270 3.59 20.47 -2.49
CA THR A 270 2.48 20.12 -3.40
C THR A 270 2.96 19.53 -4.71
N ALA A 271 4.19 19.79 -5.13
CA ALA A 271 4.76 19.27 -6.36
C ALA A 271 5.12 17.77 -6.29
N ALA A 272 5.29 17.24 -5.08
CA ALA A 272 5.44 15.80 -4.84
C ALA A 272 4.18 15.00 -5.19
N TYR A 273 3.00 15.61 -5.11
CA TYR A 273 1.74 14.88 -5.25
C TYR A 273 1.40 14.59 -6.71
N HIS A 274 0.86 13.39 -6.94
CA HIS A 274 0.54 12.90 -8.29
C HIS A 274 -0.73 13.54 -8.88
N ASP A 275 -1.56 14.15 -8.05
CA ASP A 275 -2.87 14.73 -8.39
C ASP A 275 -2.86 16.26 -8.49
N THR A 276 -1.72 16.92 -8.23
CA THR A 276 -1.60 18.39 -8.32
C THR A 276 -1.07 18.82 -9.68
N LYS A 277 -1.56 19.96 -10.18
CA LYS A 277 -0.97 20.63 -11.34
C LYS A 277 0.43 21.13 -10.98
N ALA A 278 1.36 21.12 -11.94
CA ALA A 278 2.66 21.75 -11.73
C ALA A 278 2.40 23.22 -11.38
N PRO A 279 3.10 23.79 -10.39
CA PRO A 279 3.15 25.23 -10.29
C PRO A 279 3.68 25.74 -11.63
N SER A 280 2.83 26.42 -12.39
CA SER A 280 3.24 27.04 -13.65
C SER A 280 4.38 28.00 -13.31
N THR A 281 5.57 27.72 -13.82
CA THR A 281 6.83 28.43 -13.57
C THR A 281 6.81 29.92 -13.99
N THR A 282 5.64 30.44 -14.34
CA THR A 282 5.45 31.75 -15.00
C THR A 282 5.00 32.87 -14.06
N THR A 283 4.90 32.65 -12.74
CA THR A 283 4.33 33.67 -11.83
C THR A 283 5.41 34.39 -11.01
N THR A 284 5.83 35.53 -11.54
CA THR A 284 6.32 36.77 -10.89
C THR A 284 6.79 36.71 -9.42
N HIS A 285 8.03 37.14 -9.22
CA HIS A 285 8.77 37.35 -7.96
C HIS A 285 8.03 38.08 -6.83
N SER A 286 7.08 37.43 -6.14
CA SER A 286 6.62 37.88 -4.82
C SER A 286 7.57 37.35 -3.75
N LYS A 287 8.37 38.27 -3.18
CA LYS A 287 9.41 38.05 -2.16
C LYS A 287 8.88 37.59 -0.78
N SER A 288 8.19 36.45 -0.69
CA SER A 288 7.93 35.80 0.60
C SER A 288 8.92 34.67 0.82
N GLN A 289 9.86 34.90 1.74
CA GLN A 289 11.00 34.05 2.14
C GLN A 289 10.58 32.80 2.94
N THR A 290 9.48 32.14 2.56
CA THR A 290 9.24 30.76 3.03
C THR A 290 10.07 29.85 2.13
N ILE A 291 11.03 29.13 2.72
CA ILE A 291 11.86 28.12 2.03
C ILE A 291 10.93 27.30 1.14
N SER A 292 11.04 27.49 -0.16
CA SER A 292 10.13 26.85 -1.10
C SER A 292 10.50 25.38 -1.14
N ASN A 293 9.72 24.54 -0.47
CA ASN A 293 9.80 23.07 -0.49
C ASN A 293 9.62 22.43 -1.89
N ASN A 294 9.73 23.23 -2.95
CA ASN A 294 9.56 22.86 -4.35
C ASN A 294 10.89 22.81 -5.11
N GLU A 295 12.01 23.19 -4.49
CA GLU A 295 13.32 23.01 -5.12
C GLU A 295 13.75 21.53 -5.04
N PRO A 296 14.25 20.95 -6.14
CA PRO A 296 14.75 19.60 -6.12
C PRO A 296 15.88 19.43 -5.11
N THR A 297 15.81 18.35 -4.31
CA THR A 297 16.80 18.04 -3.28
C THR A 297 17.50 16.73 -3.61
N ILE A 298 18.83 16.71 -3.54
CA ILE A 298 19.63 15.50 -3.68
C ILE A 298 19.80 14.87 -2.29
N HIS A 299 19.24 13.67 -2.05
CA HIS A 299 19.26 12.99 -0.74
C HIS A 299 20.54 12.15 -0.47
N GLY A 300 21.61 12.45 -1.20
CA GLY A 300 22.90 11.78 -1.14
C GLY A 300 22.99 10.53 -2.01
N SER A 301 24.13 9.83 -1.91
CA SER A 301 24.45 8.69 -2.75
C SER A 301 24.11 7.34 -2.09
N PHE A 302 23.55 6.41 -2.87
CA PHE A 302 23.06 5.09 -2.44
C PHE A 302 23.77 3.97 -3.18
N ASP A 303 24.10 2.90 -2.46
CA ASP A 303 24.73 1.71 -3.02
C ASP A 303 23.72 0.85 -3.80
N ALA A 304 22.45 0.88 -3.40
CA ALA A 304 21.36 0.22 -4.10
C ALA A 304 20.07 1.05 -4.11
N VAL A 305 19.26 0.85 -5.16
CA VAL A 305 17.94 1.48 -5.31
C VAL A 305 16.90 0.41 -5.64
N LEU A 306 15.86 0.33 -4.82
CA LEU A 306 14.70 -0.54 -5.00
C LEU A 306 13.49 0.31 -5.39
N PHE A 307 12.93 0.06 -6.57
CA PHE A 307 11.66 0.66 -7.01
C PHE A 307 10.50 -0.28 -6.72
N THR A 308 9.42 0.24 -6.15
CA THR A 308 8.27 -0.58 -5.72
C THR A 308 6.92 -0.23 -6.36
N ASP A 309 6.89 0.85 -7.15
CA ASP A 309 5.72 1.27 -7.91
C ASP A 309 6.02 1.13 -9.41
N ILE A 310 5.15 0.44 -10.16
CA ILE A 310 5.29 0.33 -11.61
C ILE A 310 5.29 1.70 -12.29
N SER A 311 4.65 2.70 -11.68
CA SER A 311 4.57 4.05 -12.19
C SER A 311 5.93 4.76 -12.20
N SER A 312 6.89 4.29 -11.38
CA SER A 312 8.29 4.76 -11.42
C SER A 312 8.98 4.46 -12.75
N SER A 313 8.51 3.46 -13.49
CA SER A 313 9.04 3.07 -14.81
C SER A 313 8.46 3.87 -15.97
N PHE A 314 7.50 4.77 -15.73
CA PHE A 314 6.90 5.52 -16.83
C PHE A 314 7.91 6.51 -17.41
N ASP A 315 7.64 6.96 -18.63
CA ASP A 315 8.42 8.04 -19.24
C ASP A 315 8.36 9.32 -18.40
N ALA A 316 9.34 10.20 -18.61
CA ALA A 316 9.50 11.45 -17.87
C ALA A 316 8.30 12.41 -17.94
N TRP A 317 7.36 12.24 -18.90
CA TRP A 317 6.14 13.03 -18.93
C TRP A 317 5.23 12.71 -17.73
N HIS A 318 5.29 11.50 -17.18
CA HIS A 318 4.42 11.10 -16.09
C HIS A 318 5.02 11.45 -14.72
N ARG A 319 4.21 12.06 -13.85
CA ARG A 319 4.67 12.56 -12.55
C ARG A 319 5.27 11.50 -11.64
N ALA A 320 4.73 10.29 -11.66
CA ALA A 320 5.22 9.22 -10.82
C ALA A 320 6.51 8.56 -11.33
N SER A 321 7.04 8.98 -12.49
CA SER A 321 8.32 8.50 -13.00
C SER A 321 9.44 8.89 -12.04
N ALA A 322 10.34 7.93 -11.78
CA ALA A 322 11.54 8.16 -10.97
C ALA A 322 12.81 8.34 -11.83
N GLY A 323 12.67 8.37 -13.16
CA GLY A 323 13.82 8.45 -14.07
C GLY A 323 14.67 7.16 -14.09
N ILE A 324 14.02 5.99 -14.05
CA ILE A 324 14.70 4.69 -14.12
C ILE A 324 15.52 4.60 -15.43
N PRO A 325 16.79 4.15 -15.40
CA PRO A 325 17.60 3.97 -16.60
C PRO A 325 16.94 3.06 -17.63
N ASP A 326 16.98 3.43 -18.92
CA ASP A 326 16.32 2.69 -20.00
C ASP A 326 16.74 1.23 -20.10
N SER A 327 18.03 0.94 -19.87
CA SER A 327 18.55 -0.43 -19.87
C SER A 327 17.92 -1.31 -18.79
N PHE A 328 17.63 -0.74 -17.62
CA PHE A 328 16.96 -1.45 -16.53
C PHE A 328 15.45 -1.51 -16.77
N ARG A 329 14.86 -0.39 -17.22
CA ARG A 329 13.44 -0.28 -17.58
C ARG A 329 13.02 -1.32 -18.61
N ALA A 330 13.84 -1.57 -19.62
CA ALA A 330 13.58 -2.58 -20.66
C ALA A 330 13.49 -4.03 -20.14
N ARG A 331 13.96 -4.28 -18.91
CA ARG A 331 13.89 -5.58 -18.24
C ARG A 331 12.65 -5.74 -17.38
N LEU A 332 11.91 -4.65 -17.14
CA LEU A 332 10.70 -4.68 -16.34
C LEU A 332 9.58 -5.40 -17.11
N PRO A 333 8.72 -6.14 -16.40
CA PRO A 333 7.67 -6.93 -17.04
C PRO A 333 6.64 -6.03 -17.72
N THR A 334 6.28 -6.37 -18.95
CA THR A 334 5.26 -5.66 -19.75
C THR A 334 3.86 -6.16 -19.45
N LYS A 335 3.50 -6.32 -18.16
CA LYS A 335 2.17 -6.82 -17.81
C LYS A 335 1.07 -5.84 -18.20
N ILE A 336 -0.04 -6.41 -18.67
CA ILE A 336 -1.24 -5.67 -19.01
C ILE A 336 -1.83 -5.10 -17.72
N ARG A 337 -2.28 -3.84 -17.77
CA ARG A 337 -2.80 -3.13 -16.59
C ARG A 337 -4.32 -3.20 -16.56
N ILE A 338 -4.89 -3.46 -15.39
CA ILE A 338 -6.31 -3.26 -15.11
C ILE A 338 -6.48 -1.85 -14.53
N PRO A 339 -7.10 -0.93 -15.29
CA PRO A 339 -7.49 0.36 -14.73
C PRO A 339 -8.79 0.20 -13.92
N LEU A 340 -8.94 1.01 -12.86
CA LEU A 340 -10.16 1.02 -12.04
C LEU A 340 -10.53 2.45 -11.65
N PHE A 341 -11.81 2.68 -11.39
CA PHE A 341 -12.30 3.81 -10.62
C PHE A 341 -12.89 3.29 -9.32
N SER A 342 -12.58 3.95 -8.21
CA SER A 342 -13.26 3.76 -6.94
C SER A 342 -14.18 4.94 -6.67
N CYS A 343 -15.41 4.70 -6.23
CA CYS A 343 -16.33 5.73 -5.73
C CYS A 343 -16.68 5.43 -4.27
N MET A 344 -16.43 6.40 -3.40
CA MET A 344 -16.74 6.36 -1.99
C MET A 344 -18.04 7.12 -1.77
N ILE A 345 -19.04 6.48 -1.18
CA ILE A 345 -20.32 7.11 -0.85
C ILE A 345 -20.66 6.94 0.62
N ALA A 346 -21.25 7.97 1.23
CA ALA A 346 -21.94 7.82 2.50
C ALA A 346 -23.45 7.96 2.28
N LEU A 347 -24.22 7.01 2.79
CA LEU A 347 -25.68 6.99 2.76
C LEU A 347 -26.23 7.60 4.04
N SER A 348 -27.29 8.41 3.95
CA SER A 348 -27.93 9.08 5.10
C SER A 348 -28.52 8.12 6.13
N ALA A 349 -28.75 6.86 5.75
CA ALA A 349 -29.26 5.81 6.61
C ALA A 349 -28.65 4.47 6.19
N PRO A 350 -28.43 3.53 7.13
CA PRO A 350 -27.84 2.24 6.84
C PRO A 350 -28.80 1.34 6.06
N VAL A 351 -28.26 0.65 5.06
CA VAL A 351 -28.99 -0.38 4.27
C VAL A 351 -28.37 -1.75 4.39
N ARG A 352 -27.15 -1.88 4.95
CA ARG A 352 -26.44 -3.16 5.09
C ARG A 352 -27.31 -4.28 5.66
N GLN A 353 -28.14 -4.01 6.67
CA GLN A 353 -29.01 -5.02 7.28
C GLN A 353 -30.15 -5.49 6.36
N LEU A 354 -30.49 -4.70 5.34
CA LEU A 354 -31.48 -5.04 4.33
C LEU A 354 -30.86 -5.84 3.16
N LEU A 355 -29.52 -5.84 3.06
CA LEU A 355 -28.78 -6.52 2.02
C LEU A 355 -28.33 -7.92 2.47
N PRO A 356 -28.23 -8.88 1.54
CA PRO A 356 -27.71 -10.21 1.84
C PRO A 356 -26.21 -10.19 2.18
N TYR A 357 -25.47 -9.22 1.65
CA TYR A 357 -24.02 -9.17 1.70
C TYR A 357 -23.51 -7.82 2.21
N ASP A 358 -22.35 -7.86 2.87
CA ASP A 358 -21.56 -6.70 3.29
C ASP A 358 -20.56 -6.29 2.21
N ALA A 359 -20.13 -7.27 1.40
CA ALA A 359 -19.33 -7.04 0.21
C ALA A 359 -19.75 -7.99 -0.90
N PHE A 360 -19.92 -7.47 -2.11
CA PHE A 360 -20.44 -8.25 -3.23
C PHE A 360 -19.91 -7.80 -4.58
N THR A 361 -19.88 -8.74 -5.52
CA THR A 361 -19.75 -8.47 -6.95
C THR A 361 -21.13 -8.32 -7.59
N ILE A 362 -21.19 -7.73 -8.79
CA ILE A 362 -22.43 -7.63 -9.57
C ILE A 362 -22.27 -8.45 -10.85
N ALA A 363 -23.29 -9.24 -11.19
CA ALA A 363 -23.29 -10.05 -12.40
C ALA A 363 -23.23 -9.16 -13.66
N THR A 364 -22.24 -9.42 -14.52
CA THR A 364 -21.87 -8.52 -15.63
C THR A 364 -22.79 -8.57 -16.83
N ASN A 365 -23.67 -9.56 -16.93
CA ASN A 365 -24.67 -9.63 -17.98
C ASN A 365 -25.72 -8.48 -17.90
N GLN A 366 -25.75 -7.74 -16.78
CA GLN A 366 -26.73 -6.69 -16.54
C GLN A 366 -26.09 -5.32 -16.22
N ASN A 367 -24.77 -5.25 -16.06
CA ASN A 367 -24.09 -4.05 -15.58
C ASN A 367 -22.65 -3.99 -16.08
N ASP A 368 -22.36 -2.99 -16.90
CA ASP A 368 -21.05 -2.77 -17.50
C ASP A 368 -20.16 -1.81 -16.70
N LYS A 369 -20.64 -1.25 -15.58
CA LYS A 369 -19.93 -0.17 -14.84
C LYS A 369 -19.41 -0.57 -13.48
N LEU A 370 -20.20 -1.24 -12.65
CA LEU A 370 -19.85 -1.54 -11.25
C LEU A 370 -19.47 -3.02 -11.11
N TRP A 371 -18.24 -3.27 -10.65
CA TRP A 371 -17.70 -4.61 -10.47
C TRP A 371 -17.89 -5.12 -9.05
N PHE A 372 -17.60 -4.28 -8.06
CA PHE A 372 -17.56 -4.66 -6.65
C PHE A 372 -18.05 -3.52 -5.75
N ALA A 373 -18.70 -3.87 -4.64
CA ALA A 373 -19.07 -2.95 -3.58
C ALA A 373 -18.76 -3.56 -2.21
N SER A 374 -18.34 -2.74 -1.25
CA SER A 374 -18.19 -3.15 0.15
C SER A 374 -18.50 -2.04 1.14
N VAL A 375 -19.11 -2.40 2.25
CA VAL A 375 -19.40 -1.49 3.37
C VAL A 375 -18.21 -1.38 4.32
N SER A 376 -17.75 -0.17 4.59
CA SER A 376 -16.59 0.10 5.45
C SER A 376 -16.81 -0.38 6.88
N GLN A 377 -18.01 -0.18 7.43
CA GLN A 377 -18.37 -0.54 8.81
C GLN A 377 -18.39 -2.06 9.07
N SER A 378 -18.29 -2.91 8.02
CA SER A 378 -18.13 -4.35 8.23
C SER A 378 -16.69 -4.77 8.51
N LYS A 379 -15.72 -3.85 8.39
CA LYS A 379 -14.29 -4.16 8.43
C LYS A 379 -13.72 -3.98 9.85
N PRO A 380 -12.84 -4.89 10.30
CA PRO A 380 -12.12 -4.76 11.57
C PRO A 380 -11.50 -3.37 11.83
N GLY A 381 -11.79 -2.84 13.03
CA GLY A 381 -11.27 -1.55 13.49
C GLY A 381 -11.87 -0.31 12.82
N MET A 382 -12.84 -0.46 11.91
CA MET A 382 -13.63 0.68 11.42
C MET A 382 -14.78 0.92 12.39
N TYR A 383 -14.76 2.07 13.08
CA TYR A 383 -15.77 2.36 14.10
C TYR A 383 -17.14 2.59 13.47
N GLU A 384 -18.15 1.88 13.96
CA GLU A 384 -19.51 2.40 13.90
C GLU A 384 -19.51 3.66 14.77
N ASN A 385 -19.93 4.81 14.24
CA ASN A 385 -20.08 6.00 15.07
C ASN A 385 -21.01 5.61 16.22
N GLU A 386 -20.46 5.48 17.44
CA GLU A 386 -21.22 4.99 18.60
C GLU A 386 -22.50 5.80 18.70
N LYS A 387 -23.61 5.13 19.06
CA LYS A 387 -24.93 5.75 19.14
C LYS A 387 -24.89 6.90 20.14
N SER A 388 -24.64 8.11 19.65
CA SER A 388 -24.74 9.34 20.40
C SER A 388 -26.19 9.48 20.85
N ASN A 389 -26.47 9.14 22.11
CA ASN A 389 -27.76 9.31 22.80
C ASN A 389 -29.01 8.93 21.98
N GLY A 390 -29.02 7.71 21.42
CA GLY A 390 -30.23 6.95 21.09
C GLY A 390 -30.97 7.28 19.78
N ASN A 391 -30.80 8.47 19.18
CA ASN A 391 -31.60 8.88 18.03
C ASN A 391 -30.83 9.23 16.75
N ASP A 392 -29.50 9.39 16.80
CA ASP A 392 -28.76 9.81 15.60
C ASP A 392 -28.35 8.60 14.75
N ILE A 393 -28.87 8.55 13.53
CA ILE A 393 -28.57 7.47 12.57
C ILE A 393 -27.21 7.80 11.94
N SER A 394 -26.19 6.99 12.24
CA SER A 394 -24.89 7.13 11.59
C SER A 394 -25.01 6.87 10.09
N PRO A 395 -24.42 7.73 9.24
CA PRO A 395 -24.28 7.42 7.83
C PRO A 395 -23.48 6.14 7.60
N GLU A 396 -23.86 5.38 6.58
CA GLU A 396 -23.23 4.12 6.20
C GLU A 396 -22.31 4.35 5.00
N CYS A 397 -21.07 3.85 5.07
CA CYS A 397 -20.02 4.16 4.11
C CYS A 397 -19.77 2.97 3.20
N TRP A 398 -19.86 3.19 1.88
CA TRP A 398 -19.62 2.18 0.87
C TRP A 398 -18.48 2.59 -0.05
N THR A 399 -17.66 1.62 -0.45
CA THR A 399 -16.70 1.77 -1.54
C THR A 399 -17.14 0.91 -2.71
N LEU A 400 -17.23 1.55 -3.88
CA LEU A 400 -17.70 1.00 -5.14
C LEU A 400 -16.50 0.96 -6.10
N ILE A 401 -16.26 -0.16 -6.79
CA ILE A 401 -15.14 -0.34 -7.71
C ILE A 401 -15.68 -0.64 -9.10
N SER A 402 -15.24 0.12 -10.08
CA SER A 402 -15.69 -0.04 -11.46
C SER A 402 -15.21 -1.34 -12.09
N THR A 403 -15.86 -1.72 -13.19
CA THR A 403 -15.32 -2.68 -14.15
C THR A 403 -14.09 -2.09 -14.87
N PRO A 404 -13.21 -2.95 -15.44
CA PRO A 404 -12.13 -2.51 -16.31
C PRO A 404 -12.63 -1.81 -17.58
N SER A 405 -13.72 -2.30 -18.19
CA SER A 405 -14.33 -1.74 -19.41
C SER A 405 -14.75 -0.29 -19.21
N PHE A 406 -15.48 -0.01 -18.14
CA PHE A 406 -15.90 1.35 -17.80
C PHE A 406 -14.70 2.24 -17.51
N ALA A 407 -13.71 1.74 -16.76
CA ALA A 407 -12.50 2.50 -16.50
C ALA A 407 -11.74 2.86 -17.78
N VAL A 408 -11.60 1.92 -18.73
CA VAL A 408 -10.97 2.18 -20.03
C VAL A 408 -11.72 3.28 -20.79
N GLN A 409 -13.05 3.21 -20.88
CA GLN A 409 -13.87 4.22 -21.57
C GLN A 409 -13.65 5.62 -20.98
N GLU A 410 -13.71 5.72 -19.65
CA GLU A 410 -13.50 7.00 -18.95
C GLU A 410 -12.06 7.52 -19.15
N ILE A 411 -11.05 6.64 -19.14
CA ILE A 411 -9.65 7.01 -19.39
C ILE A 411 -9.42 7.47 -20.84
N GLN A 412 -10.07 6.85 -21.82
CA GLN A 412 -10.02 7.28 -23.21
C GLN A 412 -10.63 8.68 -23.37
N SER A 413 -11.75 8.95 -22.70
CA SER A 413 -12.41 10.26 -22.77
C SER A 413 -11.64 11.36 -22.03
N THR A 414 -10.86 10.99 -21.01
CA THR A 414 -10.08 11.90 -20.16
C THR A 414 -8.64 11.42 -19.97
N THR A 415 -7.87 11.48 -21.05
CA THR A 415 -6.46 11.11 -21.04
C THR A 415 -5.67 11.97 -20.04
N MET A 416 -4.68 11.37 -19.36
CA MET A 416 -3.78 12.10 -18.43
C MET A 416 -2.59 12.73 -19.15
N ARG A 417 -2.67 12.81 -20.49
CA ARG A 417 -1.64 13.39 -21.32
C ARG A 417 -2.30 14.39 -22.24
N ASP A 418 -1.90 15.65 -22.13
CA ASP A 418 -2.37 16.68 -23.04
C ASP A 418 -1.96 16.32 -24.46
N GLU A 419 -2.92 16.27 -25.38
CA GLU A 419 -2.68 15.83 -26.76
C GLU A 419 -1.79 16.81 -27.54
N LYS A 420 -1.76 18.09 -27.14
CA LYS A 420 -1.02 19.13 -27.84
C LYS A 420 0.38 19.29 -27.28
N THR A 421 0.53 19.32 -25.97
CA THR A 421 1.84 19.55 -25.30
C THR A 421 2.53 18.25 -24.95
N GLY A 422 1.81 17.14 -24.85
CA GLY A 422 2.32 15.87 -24.37
C GLY A 422 2.57 15.83 -22.86
N GLU A 423 2.24 16.91 -22.13
CA GLU A 423 2.44 17.04 -20.69
C GLU A 423 1.41 16.25 -19.88
N PHE A 424 1.75 15.93 -18.63
CA PHE A 424 0.82 15.31 -17.70
C PHE A 424 -0.34 16.25 -17.34
N LYS A 425 -1.56 15.76 -17.56
CA LYS A 425 -2.80 16.39 -17.12
C LYS A 425 -3.26 15.72 -15.82
N PRO A 426 -3.24 16.43 -14.68
CA PRO A 426 -3.75 15.88 -13.43
C PRO A 426 -5.25 15.61 -13.56
N GLN A 427 -5.70 14.59 -12.84
CA GLN A 427 -7.12 14.32 -12.78
C GLN A 427 -7.79 15.20 -11.75
N GLU A 428 -8.83 15.91 -12.16
CA GLU A 428 -9.53 16.84 -11.28
C GLU A 428 -10.72 16.18 -10.58
N ASN A 429 -10.92 16.56 -9.31
CA ASN A 429 -12.10 16.15 -8.54
C ASN A 429 -13.41 16.59 -9.22
N SER A 430 -13.40 17.68 -9.98
CA SER A 430 -14.54 18.18 -10.76
C SER A 430 -15.05 17.11 -11.72
N TYR A 431 -14.18 16.49 -12.51
CA TYR A 431 -14.54 15.40 -13.42
C TYR A 431 -14.91 14.13 -12.64
N LEU A 432 -14.06 13.70 -11.70
CA LEU A 432 -14.26 12.48 -10.92
C LEU A 432 -15.64 12.43 -10.25
N ASN A 433 -16.07 13.55 -9.67
CA ASN A 433 -17.30 13.64 -8.90
C ASN A 433 -18.52 14.03 -9.74
N THR A 434 -18.38 14.24 -11.05
CA THR A 434 -19.50 14.54 -11.95
C THR A 434 -19.84 13.40 -12.90
N ILE A 435 -18.86 12.57 -13.29
CA ILE A 435 -19.08 11.49 -14.26
C ILE A 435 -18.90 10.11 -13.62
N PRO A 436 -17.68 9.60 -13.34
CA PRO A 436 -17.51 8.22 -12.90
C PRO A 436 -18.10 7.97 -11.51
N GLY A 437 -17.98 8.92 -10.58
CA GLY A 437 -18.53 8.79 -9.22
C GLY A 437 -20.06 8.61 -9.22
N PRO A 438 -20.83 9.58 -9.75
CA PRO A 438 -22.28 9.47 -9.84
C PRO A 438 -22.76 8.26 -10.65
N ALA A 439 -22.07 7.88 -11.73
CA ALA A 439 -22.42 6.71 -12.52
C ALA A 439 -22.33 5.41 -11.70
N LEU A 440 -21.24 5.21 -10.95
CA LEU A 440 -21.09 4.06 -10.07
C LEU A 440 -22.11 4.05 -8.93
N ALA A 441 -22.36 5.22 -8.32
CA ALA A 441 -23.31 5.36 -7.23
C ALA A 441 -24.76 5.06 -7.66
N GLN A 442 -25.19 5.56 -8.83
CA GLN A 442 -26.51 5.31 -9.36
C GLN A 442 -26.74 3.80 -9.60
N ILE A 443 -25.77 3.17 -10.26
CA ILE A 443 -25.80 1.73 -10.52
C ILE A 443 -25.87 0.92 -9.21
N PHE A 444 -25.10 1.31 -8.19
CA PHE A 444 -25.20 0.69 -6.87
C PHE A 444 -26.62 0.82 -6.29
N LEU A 445 -27.19 2.03 -6.26
CA LEU A 445 -28.53 2.29 -5.74
C LEU A 445 -29.60 1.46 -6.46
N ASP A 446 -29.51 1.36 -7.79
CA ASP A 446 -30.46 0.58 -8.59
C ASP A 446 -30.36 -0.93 -8.31
N ASN A 447 -29.15 -1.44 -8.04
CA ASN A 447 -28.93 -2.83 -7.67
C ASN A 447 -29.46 -3.19 -6.27
N ILE A 448 -29.40 -2.26 -5.31
CA ILE A 448 -29.87 -2.51 -3.94
C ILE A 448 -31.36 -2.20 -3.75
N ARG A 449 -31.98 -1.43 -4.66
CA ARG A 449 -33.38 -1.00 -4.57
C ARG A 449 -34.39 -2.13 -4.31
N PRO A 450 -34.35 -3.28 -5.00
CA PRO A 450 -35.30 -4.36 -4.75
C PRO A 450 -35.26 -4.89 -3.31
N PHE A 451 -34.09 -4.85 -2.67
CA PHE A 451 -33.90 -5.30 -1.29
C PHE A 451 -34.44 -4.30 -0.27
N VAL A 452 -34.22 -3.00 -0.53
CA VAL A 452 -34.74 -1.90 0.30
C VAL A 452 -36.27 -1.86 0.24
N GLU A 453 -36.86 -1.91 -0.96
CA GLU A 453 -38.30 -1.82 -1.18
C GLU A 453 -39.07 -3.04 -0.63
N LYS A 454 -38.45 -4.24 -0.67
CA LYS A 454 -39.05 -5.46 -0.12
C LYS A 454 -39.12 -5.46 1.41
N SER A 455 -38.15 -4.84 2.06
CA SER A 455 -37.96 -4.99 3.52
C SER A 455 -38.94 -4.15 4.35
N ALA A 456 -39.48 -3.07 3.81
CA ALA A 456 -40.62 -2.36 4.40
C ALA A 456 -41.26 -1.42 3.38
N ALA A 457 -42.60 -1.43 3.30
CA ALA A 457 -43.38 -0.55 2.42
C ALA A 457 -43.20 0.96 2.72
N THR A 458 -42.40 1.34 3.72
CA THR A 458 -42.25 2.72 4.22
C THR A 458 -40.80 3.22 4.25
N ILE A 459 -39.79 2.43 3.89
CA ILE A 459 -38.40 2.91 3.92
C ILE A 459 -38.07 3.58 2.58
N GLU A 460 -37.85 4.91 2.60
CA GLU A 460 -37.32 5.65 1.45
C GLU A 460 -35.86 5.23 1.20
N MET A 461 -35.47 5.16 -0.08
CA MET A 461 -34.07 4.94 -0.47
C MET A 461 -33.18 6.02 0.19
N PRO A 462 -32.11 5.67 0.93
CA PRO A 462 -31.27 6.66 1.57
C PRO A 462 -30.62 7.61 0.58
N LYS A 463 -30.41 8.85 1.00
CA LYS A 463 -29.73 9.88 0.21
C LYS A 463 -28.22 9.69 0.32
N ILE A 464 -27.51 9.94 -0.78
CA ILE A 464 -26.05 10.06 -0.74
C ILE A 464 -25.70 11.41 -0.12
N VAL A 465 -25.09 11.41 1.06
CA VAL A 465 -24.67 12.62 1.80
C VAL A 465 -23.19 12.95 1.59
N TYR A 466 -22.43 12.01 1.04
CA TYR A 466 -21.04 12.21 0.63
C TYR A 466 -20.74 11.38 -0.61
N LEU A 467 -19.99 11.94 -1.55
CA LEU A 467 -19.50 11.24 -2.73
C LEU A 467 -18.11 11.75 -3.10
N GLN A 468 -17.18 10.82 -3.31
CA GLN A 468 -15.90 11.15 -3.91
C GLN A 468 -15.39 9.97 -4.75
N ALA A 469 -14.91 10.24 -5.96
CA ALA A 469 -14.27 9.23 -6.79
C ALA A 469 -12.74 9.39 -6.84
N GLN A 470 -12.07 8.31 -7.25
CA GLN A 470 -10.62 8.23 -7.45
C GLN A 470 -10.35 7.27 -8.62
N ARG A 471 -9.36 7.60 -9.45
CA ARG A 471 -8.85 6.72 -10.50
C ARG A 471 -7.62 5.96 -10.04
N TRP A 472 -7.52 4.74 -10.55
CA TRP A 472 -6.38 3.84 -10.42
C TRP A 472 -5.92 3.47 -11.83
N GLY A 473 -4.96 4.23 -12.35
CA GLY A 473 -4.40 4.00 -13.69
C GLY A 473 -3.67 2.66 -13.82
N SER A 474 -3.15 2.12 -12.72
CA SER A 474 -2.50 0.80 -12.65
C SER A 474 -3.04 0.05 -11.43
N GLY A 475 -4.35 -0.20 -11.42
CA GLY A 475 -5.03 -0.81 -10.27
C GLY A 475 -4.46 -2.19 -9.93
N LEU A 476 -4.42 -3.08 -10.93
CA LEU A 476 -3.88 -4.44 -10.82
C LEU A 476 -3.12 -4.82 -12.10
N PRO A 477 -2.11 -5.71 -12.04
CA PRO A 477 -1.63 -6.41 -13.22
C PRO A 477 -2.59 -7.53 -13.63
N ALA A 478 -2.66 -7.85 -14.91
CA ALA A 478 -3.37 -9.01 -15.43
C ALA A 478 -2.42 -9.91 -16.25
N PRO A 479 -2.38 -11.23 -15.99
CA PRO A 479 -1.76 -12.16 -16.91
C PRO A 479 -2.58 -12.27 -18.19
N GLU A 480 -1.93 -12.48 -19.33
CA GLU A 480 -2.59 -12.62 -20.63
C GLU A 480 -3.63 -13.75 -20.65
N SER A 481 -3.44 -14.78 -19.83
CA SER A 481 -4.34 -15.93 -19.72
C SER A 481 -5.78 -15.53 -19.36
N ILE A 482 -5.98 -14.48 -18.55
CA ILE A 482 -7.32 -14.03 -18.10
C ILE A 482 -7.85 -12.84 -18.89
N VAL A 483 -7.07 -12.26 -19.80
CA VAL A 483 -7.45 -11.07 -20.57
C VAL A 483 -8.22 -11.47 -21.82
N LYS A 484 -9.42 -10.90 -22.01
CA LYS A 484 -10.26 -11.13 -23.20
C LYS A 484 -9.96 -10.09 -24.28
N SER A 485 -9.85 -8.82 -23.90
CA SER A 485 -9.50 -7.73 -24.81
C SER A 485 -8.69 -6.64 -24.12
N THR A 486 -7.89 -5.94 -24.91
CA THR A 486 -7.07 -4.82 -24.48
C THR A 486 -7.31 -3.57 -25.31
N VAL A 487 -6.91 -2.42 -24.77
CA VAL A 487 -6.91 -1.12 -25.44
C VAL A 487 -5.62 -0.39 -25.08
N ASP A 488 -4.92 0.14 -26.08
CA ASP A 488 -3.75 0.98 -25.88
C ASP A 488 -4.16 2.45 -25.75
N ILE A 489 -3.75 3.09 -24.64
CA ILE A 489 -4.00 4.52 -24.39
C ILE A 489 -2.69 5.16 -23.95
N CYS A 490 -2.23 6.15 -24.71
CA CYS A 490 -0.98 6.89 -24.44
C CYS A 490 0.25 5.96 -24.22
N GLY A 491 0.35 4.87 -25.00
CA GLY A 491 1.46 3.91 -24.89
C GLY A 491 1.34 2.92 -23.71
N THR A 492 0.18 2.85 -23.06
CA THR A 492 -0.11 1.87 -22.02
C THR A 492 -1.22 0.93 -22.46
N THR A 493 -0.96 -0.37 -22.40
CA THR A 493 -1.95 -1.42 -22.68
C THR A 493 -2.81 -1.68 -21.46
N TYR A 494 -4.10 -1.42 -21.59
CA TYR A 494 -5.11 -1.65 -20.57
C TYR A 494 -5.99 -2.84 -20.90
N VAL A 495 -6.39 -3.61 -19.87
CA VAL A 495 -7.48 -4.58 -19.97
C VAL A 495 -8.79 -3.81 -20.12
N SER A 496 -9.50 -4.03 -21.23
CA SER A 496 -10.87 -3.55 -21.40
C SER A 496 -11.89 -4.62 -21.01
N GLU A 497 -11.59 -5.89 -21.21
CA GLU A 497 -12.47 -6.99 -20.78
C GLU A 497 -11.65 -8.18 -20.27
N LEU A 498 -12.15 -8.82 -19.21
CA LEU A 498 -11.62 -10.06 -18.65
C LEU A 498 -12.42 -11.26 -19.18
N LYS A 499 -11.76 -12.43 -19.27
CA LYS A 499 -12.43 -13.71 -19.58
C LYS A 499 -13.29 -14.19 -18.41
N THR A 500 -12.86 -13.88 -17.19
CA THR A 500 -13.50 -14.28 -15.92
C THR A 500 -13.64 -13.06 -15.02
N LEU A 501 -14.64 -13.06 -14.14
CA LEU A 501 -14.77 -12.02 -13.11
C LEU A 501 -13.80 -12.23 -11.94
N SER A 502 -13.31 -13.45 -11.76
CA SER A 502 -12.31 -13.75 -10.75
C SER A 502 -10.92 -13.34 -11.23
N MET A 503 -10.21 -12.63 -10.35
CA MET A 503 -8.79 -12.33 -10.46
C MET A 503 -7.91 -13.43 -9.85
N VAL A 504 -8.53 -14.45 -9.26
CA VAL A 504 -7.85 -15.63 -8.74
C VAL A 504 -7.78 -16.66 -9.86
N PHE A 505 -6.56 -17.03 -10.22
CA PHE A 505 -6.30 -18.06 -11.21
C PHE A 505 -5.38 -19.13 -10.61
N PRO A 506 -5.45 -20.38 -11.11
CA PRO A 506 -4.47 -21.39 -10.75
C PRO A 506 -3.08 -20.85 -11.04
N ARG A 507 -2.20 -20.85 -10.03
CA ARG A 507 -0.81 -20.49 -10.24
C ARG A 507 -0.23 -21.47 -11.27
N PRO A 508 0.46 -21.00 -12.31
CA PRO A 508 1.26 -21.89 -13.12
C PRO A 508 2.18 -22.69 -12.17
N PRO A 509 2.37 -24.01 -12.38
CA PRO A 509 3.38 -24.73 -11.62
C PRO A 509 4.70 -23.94 -11.76
N PRO A 510 5.45 -23.73 -10.66
CA PRO A 510 6.69 -22.98 -10.72
C PRO A 510 7.52 -23.57 -11.85
N SER A 511 7.86 -22.75 -12.86
CA SER A 511 8.72 -23.26 -13.91
C SER A 511 10.02 -23.74 -13.27
N SER A 512 10.65 -24.75 -13.86
CA SER A 512 11.88 -25.36 -13.33
C SER A 512 13.07 -24.38 -13.18
N CYS A 513 12.88 -23.13 -13.55
CA CYS A 513 13.87 -22.06 -13.52
C CYS A 513 13.50 -21.01 -12.45
N GLY A 514 13.49 -21.43 -11.17
CA GLY A 514 13.46 -20.58 -9.97
C GLY A 514 12.86 -19.17 -10.15
N GLU A 515 11.57 -19.10 -10.47
CA GLU A 515 10.89 -17.83 -10.74
C GLU A 515 10.99 -16.90 -9.53
N ILE A 516 11.77 -15.84 -9.68
CA ILE A 516 11.87 -14.75 -8.71
C ILE A 516 10.73 -13.75 -8.97
N ASP A 517 10.10 -13.26 -7.90
CA ASP A 517 9.03 -12.26 -8.02
C ASP A 517 9.57 -10.82 -8.07
N PHE A 518 10.81 -10.61 -8.52
CA PHE A 518 11.46 -9.29 -8.65
C PHE A 518 12.42 -9.25 -9.84
N VAL A 519 12.84 -8.05 -10.24
CA VAL A 519 13.87 -7.81 -11.26
C VAL A 519 15.10 -7.21 -10.58
N ALA A 520 16.29 -7.74 -10.87
CA ALA A 520 17.55 -7.29 -10.27
C ALA A 520 18.66 -7.08 -11.29
N ASP A 521 19.38 -5.97 -11.17
CA ASP A 521 20.66 -5.70 -11.81
C ASP A 521 21.72 -5.54 -10.72
N ASP A 522 22.24 -6.66 -10.25
CA ASP A 522 23.16 -6.70 -9.10
C ASP A 522 24.44 -5.89 -9.37
N ALA A 523 24.91 -5.86 -10.61
CA ALA A 523 26.09 -5.08 -11.03
C ALA A 523 25.85 -3.57 -10.93
N LEU A 524 24.60 -3.15 -11.13
CA LEU A 524 24.18 -1.77 -10.98
C LEU A 524 23.61 -1.46 -9.59
N GLY A 525 23.24 -2.45 -8.78
CA GLY A 525 22.49 -2.23 -7.54
C GLY A 525 21.08 -1.70 -7.79
N LEU A 526 20.46 -2.03 -8.92
CA LEU A 526 19.09 -1.61 -9.24
C LEU A 526 18.12 -2.78 -9.10
N TYR A 527 17.01 -2.54 -8.43
CA TYR A 527 16.01 -3.55 -8.13
C TYR A 527 14.60 -3.03 -8.40
N TYR A 528 13.70 -3.91 -8.83
CA TYR A 528 12.27 -3.63 -8.93
C TYR A 528 11.48 -4.77 -8.30
N ALA A 529 10.53 -4.44 -7.44
CA ALA A 529 9.63 -5.40 -6.80
C ALA A 529 8.20 -4.88 -6.79
N GLY A 530 7.23 -5.78 -6.77
CA GLY A 530 5.81 -5.48 -6.72
C GLY A 530 4.96 -6.59 -7.33
N ASP A 531 3.65 -6.44 -7.23
CA ASP A 531 2.69 -7.34 -7.89
C ASP A 531 2.85 -7.39 -9.42
N PHE A 532 3.36 -6.31 -10.03
CA PHE A 532 3.62 -6.26 -11.47
C PHE A 532 4.74 -7.18 -11.94
N CYS A 533 5.64 -7.65 -11.07
CA CYS A 533 6.65 -8.67 -11.40
C CYS A 533 6.39 -10.04 -10.79
N SER A 534 5.48 -10.15 -9.80
CA SER A 534 5.16 -11.44 -9.19
C SER A 534 4.34 -12.37 -10.08
N HIS A 535 4.62 -13.66 -10.09
CA HIS A 535 3.84 -14.67 -10.85
C HIS A 535 2.59 -15.14 -10.11
N ARG A 536 2.32 -14.58 -8.92
CA ARG A 536 1.19 -14.90 -8.06
C ARG A 536 -0.07 -14.16 -8.49
N ASN A 537 -1.19 -14.49 -7.86
CA ASN A 537 -2.44 -13.75 -8.03
C ASN A 537 -2.21 -12.26 -7.69
N PRO A 538 -2.65 -11.33 -8.54
CA PRO A 538 -2.40 -9.91 -8.36
C PRO A 538 -3.08 -9.42 -7.07
N GLY A 539 -2.35 -8.63 -6.28
CA GLY A 539 -2.86 -8.09 -5.03
C GLY A 539 -1.77 -7.90 -3.98
N LEU A 540 -2.21 -7.76 -2.73
CA LEU A 540 -1.32 -7.47 -1.61
C LEU A 540 -0.34 -8.61 -1.33
N GLU A 541 -0.75 -9.88 -1.39
CA GLU A 541 0.16 -11.02 -1.18
C GLU A 541 1.32 -11.01 -2.17
N ALA A 542 1.04 -10.89 -3.47
CA ALA A 542 2.05 -10.80 -4.51
C ALA A 542 3.03 -9.63 -4.27
N ALA A 543 2.50 -8.47 -3.89
CA ALA A 543 3.29 -7.29 -3.57
C ALA A 543 4.17 -7.48 -2.32
N SER A 544 3.60 -8.03 -1.25
CA SER A 544 4.30 -8.30 0.01
C SER A 544 5.42 -9.32 -0.16
N LEU A 545 5.16 -10.45 -0.82
CA LEU A 545 6.16 -11.49 -1.03
C LEU A 545 7.27 -11.05 -1.98
N SER A 546 6.93 -10.30 -3.04
CA SER A 546 7.93 -9.66 -3.89
C SER A 546 8.86 -8.74 -3.10
N GLY A 547 8.31 -7.96 -2.16
CA GLY A 547 9.07 -7.11 -1.25
C GLY A 547 9.97 -7.90 -0.29
N LEU A 548 9.47 -9.01 0.26
CA LEU A 548 10.22 -9.88 1.16
C LEU A 548 11.40 -10.56 0.43
N GLU A 549 11.13 -11.12 -0.75
CA GLU A 549 12.12 -11.84 -1.55
C GLU A 549 13.23 -10.90 -2.05
N VAL A 550 12.89 -9.69 -2.54
CA VAL A 550 13.90 -8.73 -3.00
C VAL A 550 14.77 -8.21 -1.85
N ALA A 551 14.21 -8.04 -0.66
CA ALA A 551 14.98 -7.61 0.51
C ALA A 551 16.04 -8.64 0.90
N ARG A 552 15.66 -9.92 0.96
CA ARG A 552 16.59 -11.03 1.20
C ARG A 552 17.66 -11.11 0.11
N HIS A 553 17.29 -10.90 -1.15
CA HIS A 553 18.25 -10.86 -2.26
C HIS A 553 19.23 -9.70 -2.14
N ILE A 554 18.75 -8.47 -1.89
CA ILE A 554 19.60 -7.28 -1.68
C ILE A 554 20.56 -7.51 -0.52
N TRP A 555 20.07 -8.06 0.60
CA TRP A 555 20.92 -8.42 1.73
C TRP A 555 22.02 -9.39 1.30
N MET A 556 21.71 -10.37 0.44
CA MET A 556 22.68 -11.29 -0.15
C MET A 556 23.67 -10.64 -1.15
N GLN A 557 23.50 -9.37 -1.51
CA GLN A 557 24.49 -8.58 -2.26
C GLN A 557 25.30 -7.60 -1.39
N VAL A 558 24.85 -7.28 -0.16
CA VAL A 558 25.59 -6.39 0.76
C VAL A 558 26.98 -6.98 1.06
N PRO A 559 28.11 -6.28 0.82
CA PRO A 559 29.43 -6.90 0.99
C PRO A 559 29.63 -7.50 2.38
N GLN A 560 30.35 -8.62 2.48
CA GLN A 560 30.52 -9.37 3.73
C GLN A 560 31.09 -8.50 4.88
N ALA A 561 31.91 -7.51 4.56
CA ALA A 561 32.42 -6.53 5.52
C ALA A 561 31.31 -5.81 6.31
N PHE A 562 30.10 -5.71 5.76
CA PHE A 562 28.94 -5.09 6.37
C PHE A 562 28.00 -6.10 7.07
N ARG A 563 28.10 -7.41 6.78
CA ARG A 563 27.16 -8.44 7.33
C ARG A 563 27.53 -8.98 8.71
N ALA A 564 28.58 -8.46 9.32
CA ALA A 564 29.29 -9.07 10.44
C ALA A 564 29.86 -10.46 10.07
N SER A 565 31.06 -10.76 10.55
CA SER A 565 31.68 -12.07 10.34
C SER A 565 30.92 -13.12 11.15
N THR A 566 29.89 -13.72 10.58
CA THR A 566 29.38 -15.01 11.08
C THR A 566 30.55 -15.97 11.05
N THR A 567 31.04 -16.35 12.23
CA THR A 567 32.04 -17.39 12.42
C THR A 567 31.65 -18.59 11.59
N ALA A 568 32.49 -18.95 10.62
CA ALA A 568 32.23 -19.98 9.64
C ALA A 568 31.92 -21.31 10.35
N GLY A 569 30.65 -21.71 10.41
CA GLY A 569 30.25 -22.91 11.15
C GLY A 569 28.84 -23.42 10.87
N GLU A 570 27.85 -22.54 10.67
CA GLU A 570 26.46 -22.97 10.47
C GLU A 570 25.94 -22.52 9.11
N THR A 571 25.67 -23.50 8.25
CA THR A 571 25.05 -23.28 6.94
C THR A 571 23.55 -23.13 7.16
N LEU A 572 23.01 -21.93 6.95
CA LEU A 572 21.56 -21.73 6.84
C LEU A 572 21.06 -22.52 5.61
N THR A 573 20.17 -23.48 5.85
CA THR A 573 19.45 -24.28 4.84
C THR A 573 17.99 -23.93 4.82
#